data_AF-A0A940ICX7-F1
#
_entry.id   AF-A0A940ICX7-F1
#
_cell.length_a   1.000
_cell.length_b   1.000
_cell.length_c   1.000
_cell.angle_alpha   90.00
_cell.angle_beta   90.00
_cell.angle_gamma   90.00
#
_symmetry.space_group_name_H-M   'P 1'
#
loop_
_entity.id
_entity.type
_entity.pdbx_description
1 polymer ?
#
loop_
_entity_poly.entity_id
_entity_poly.type
_entity_poly.pdbx_seq_one_letter_code
_entity_poly.pdbx_strand_id
1 'polypeptide(L)'
;MARKNCSEIGGQAVIEGVMMRGKTAEAVAVRDPYGNIQTESRRLPEKKPLVARIPVVRGIYSLVMSLIDGNRILMRSAEVYGDEAEAEAESKFDKFLVKHFKIDSVKLATYVGAVLGILLAVALFIILPTYVKKGIFALLDTSGISLYWTILLENLTVGVVKIAVLLIYLLAVSRMKEIKRLFMYHGAEHKTIACFEAGEPLTVENVRKHTRIHDRCGTNFIFIVMIVSIVVNAVFFALLGWQPSRTIYEVLARIAMLPVIAGVSYEVLKGLAKFDNIFARVLKAPGRGLQKITTAEPDDSMIEVAITAFETVRKLEADKDAPTTAFVTFVKCGELIKKLSEKIPKTEAELIVMHFMGWDKFSDIDPKALMPEPEAEKAERIAEARQKGEPLQYLLGKAPFYGYDFDVDERVLIPRFDTEILAEAAVKFIRENCSGKRARVLELCTGSGALAIVIAKETGAEVAATDVSADALEVARANALKHGAEITFLEGDLFAEAEGIFDLIVVNPPYIPTAELPTLASEVKDHEPLLALDGGEDGLDFYRRIAAAYDGYLAEGGALMLEVGAGQAEAVKAMFVGEAEVLYDYNTPPVARVVKITKAKKALTDGANERPV
;
A
#
# COMPACT_ATOMS: atom_id res chain seq x y z
N MET A 1 -28.93 -37.74 -14.18
CA MET A 1 -28.70 -37.54 -12.74
C MET A 1 -28.77 -36.05 -12.46
N ALA A 2 -29.65 -35.61 -11.56
CA ALA A 2 -29.71 -34.20 -11.15
C ALA A 2 -28.38 -33.82 -10.48
N ARG A 3 -27.77 -32.70 -10.90
CA ARG A 3 -26.54 -32.18 -10.26
C ARG A 3 -26.85 -31.88 -8.80
N LYS A 4 -26.22 -32.60 -7.88
CA LYS A 4 -26.53 -32.57 -6.44
C LYS A 4 -26.19 -31.21 -5.79
N ASN A 5 -25.26 -30.45 -6.36
CA ASN A 5 -24.89 -29.10 -5.93
C ASN A 5 -24.77 -28.19 -7.16
N CYS A 6 -25.80 -27.43 -7.53
CA CYS A 6 -25.65 -26.41 -8.55
C CYS A 6 -25.24 -25.10 -7.87
N SER A 7 -23.97 -24.71 -8.02
CA SER A 7 -23.49 -23.45 -7.46
C SER A 7 -24.19 -22.26 -8.14
N GLU A 8 -24.73 -21.35 -7.34
CA GLU A 8 -25.20 -20.04 -7.83
C GLU A 8 -24.06 -19.04 -8.03
N ILE A 9 -22.83 -19.42 -7.64
CA ILE A 9 -21.62 -18.64 -7.91
C ILE A 9 -21.27 -18.79 -9.40
N GLY A 10 -21.15 -17.66 -10.09
CA GLY A 10 -20.56 -17.56 -11.42
C GLY A 10 -19.28 -16.72 -11.38
N GLY A 11 -18.49 -16.75 -12.45
CA GLY A 11 -17.30 -15.93 -12.51
C GLY A 11 -17.08 -15.20 -13.83
N GLN A 12 -15.99 -14.45 -13.86
CA GLN A 12 -15.47 -13.75 -15.02
C GLN A 12 -13.95 -13.70 -14.90
N ALA A 13 -13.24 -14.05 -15.98
CA ALA A 13 -11.81 -13.85 -16.07
C ALA A 13 -11.48 -12.36 -16.21
N VAL A 14 -10.41 -11.92 -15.54
CA VAL A 14 -9.90 -10.55 -15.57
C VAL A 14 -8.41 -10.55 -15.88
N ILE A 15 -7.77 -9.38 -15.92
CA ILE A 15 -6.33 -9.31 -16.11
C ILE A 15 -5.71 -10.04 -14.92
N GLU A 16 -5.01 -11.13 -15.22
CA GLU A 16 -4.23 -11.87 -14.23
C GLU A 16 -5.00 -12.44 -13.04
N GLY A 17 -6.30 -12.65 -13.25
CA GLY A 17 -7.16 -13.04 -12.16
C GLY A 17 -8.53 -13.56 -12.56
N VAL A 18 -9.31 -13.87 -11.53
CA VAL A 18 -10.69 -14.31 -11.66
C VAL A 18 -11.56 -13.56 -10.66
N MET A 19 -12.67 -13.03 -11.15
CA MET A 19 -13.76 -12.57 -10.30
C MET A 19 -14.79 -13.69 -10.15
N MET A 20 -15.23 -13.92 -8.92
CA MET A 20 -16.33 -14.80 -8.56
C MET A 20 -17.45 -13.98 -7.92
N ARG A 21 -18.70 -14.30 -8.27
CA ARG A 21 -19.89 -13.58 -7.82
C ARG A 21 -20.97 -14.56 -7.36
N GLY A 22 -21.31 -14.49 -6.08
CA GLY A 22 -22.42 -15.20 -5.45
C GLY A 22 -23.72 -14.38 -5.42
N LYS A 23 -24.61 -14.76 -4.51
CA LYS A 23 -25.87 -14.06 -4.20
C LYS A 23 -25.66 -12.77 -3.41
N THR A 24 -24.80 -12.79 -2.41
CA THR A 24 -24.62 -11.68 -1.45
C THR A 24 -23.20 -11.13 -1.41
N ALA A 25 -22.25 -11.74 -2.12
CA ALA A 25 -20.88 -11.28 -2.17
C ALA A 25 -20.24 -11.50 -3.55
N GLU A 26 -19.23 -10.71 -3.85
CA GLU A 26 -18.31 -10.91 -4.96
C GLU A 26 -16.86 -10.80 -4.46
N ALA A 27 -15.94 -11.51 -5.09
CA ALA A 27 -14.51 -11.42 -4.80
C ALA A 27 -13.70 -11.53 -6.09
N VAL A 28 -12.63 -10.75 -6.17
CA VAL A 28 -11.67 -10.74 -7.27
C VAL A 28 -10.34 -11.16 -6.68
N ALA A 29 -9.76 -12.24 -7.20
CA ALA A 29 -8.40 -12.63 -6.86
C ALA A 29 -7.51 -12.41 -8.09
N VAL A 30 -6.34 -11.80 -7.87
CA VAL A 30 -5.36 -11.45 -8.90
C VAL A 30 -3.99 -11.86 -8.39
N ARG A 31 -3.12 -12.38 -9.25
CA ARG A 31 -1.72 -12.59 -8.89
C ARG A 31 -0.96 -11.28 -9.08
N ASP A 32 -0.12 -10.86 -8.13
CA ASP A 32 0.70 -9.65 -8.29
C ASP A 32 2.04 -9.95 -8.98
N PRO A 33 2.85 -8.94 -9.38
CA PRO A 33 4.17 -9.14 -9.98
C PRO A 33 5.15 -9.95 -9.11
N TYR A 34 4.97 -9.92 -7.79
CA TYR A 34 5.78 -10.66 -6.82
C TYR A 34 5.32 -12.12 -6.67
N GLY A 35 4.23 -12.50 -7.33
CA GLY A 35 3.67 -13.84 -7.33
C GLY A 35 2.70 -14.12 -6.19
N ASN A 36 2.35 -13.14 -5.34
CA ASN A 36 1.35 -13.32 -4.29
C ASN A 36 -0.07 -13.13 -4.82
N ILE A 37 -1.06 -13.72 -4.15
CA ILE A 37 -2.47 -13.58 -4.54
C ILE A 37 -3.08 -12.44 -3.74
N GLN A 38 -3.43 -11.36 -4.43
CA GLN A 38 -4.19 -10.23 -3.88
C GLN A 38 -5.68 -10.50 -4.05
N THR A 39 -6.48 -10.17 -3.03
CA THR A 39 -7.93 -10.42 -3.06
C THR A 39 -8.72 -9.19 -2.63
N GLU A 40 -9.57 -8.68 -3.51
CA GLU A 40 -10.58 -7.67 -3.19
C GLU A 40 -11.95 -8.33 -3.11
N SER A 41 -12.74 -8.01 -2.09
CA SER A 41 -14.07 -8.57 -1.92
C SER A 41 -15.09 -7.52 -1.48
N ARG A 42 -16.33 -7.73 -1.91
CA ARG A 42 -17.42 -6.77 -1.72
C ARG A 42 -18.73 -7.48 -1.42
N ARG A 43 -19.54 -6.85 -0.55
CA ARG A 43 -20.94 -7.24 -0.31
C ARG A 43 -21.87 -6.69 -1.39
N LEU A 44 -22.74 -7.54 -1.92
CA LEU A 44 -23.75 -7.16 -2.91
C LEU A 44 -25.04 -6.71 -2.23
N PRO A 45 -25.74 -5.72 -2.79
CA PRO A 45 -27.01 -5.25 -2.23
C PRO A 45 -28.10 -6.32 -2.32
N GLU A 46 -28.83 -6.53 -1.22
CA GLU A 46 -29.90 -7.55 -1.14
C GLU A 46 -31.12 -7.25 -2.03
N LYS A 47 -31.40 -5.96 -2.32
CA LYS A 47 -32.59 -5.53 -3.07
C LYS A 47 -32.24 -5.10 -4.49
N LYS A 48 -32.74 -5.84 -5.48
CA LYS A 48 -32.68 -5.44 -6.89
C LYS A 48 -33.75 -4.38 -7.21
N PRO A 49 -33.43 -3.36 -8.04
CA PRO A 49 -34.38 -2.31 -8.41
C PRO A 49 -35.56 -2.86 -9.21
N LEU A 50 -36.67 -2.12 -9.25
CA LEU A 50 -37.91 -2.53 -9.93
C LEU A 50 -37.70 -2.85 -11.42
N VAL A 51 -36.82 -2.09 -12.09
CA VAL A 51 -36.45 -2.26 -13.50
C VAL A 51 -35.85 -3.65 -13.78
N ALA A 52 -35.17 -4.26 -12.80
CA ALA A 52 -34.61 -5.60 -12.92
C ALA A 52 -35.67 -6.73 -12.88
N ARG A 53 -36.95 -6.39 -12.67
CA ARG A 53 -38.06 -7.37 -12.59
C ARG A 53 -38.91 -7.43 -13.85
N ILE A 54 -38.93 -6.36 -14.65
CA ILE A 54 -39.76 -6.24 -15.87
C ILE A 54 -39.18 -7.14 -16.97
N PRO A 55 -39.95 -8.07 -17.58
CA PRO A 55 -39.46 -8.90 -18.69
C PRO A 55 -38.89 -8.08 -19.85
N VAL A 56 -37.88 -8.60 -20.55
CA VAL A 56 -37.14 -7.93 -21.64
C VAL A 56 -36.30 -6.74 -21.15
N VAL A 57 -36.91 -5.78 -20.43
CA VAL A 57 -36.22 -4.62 -19.84
C VAL A 57 -35.14 -5.05 -18.85
N ARG A 58 -35.41 -6.08 -18.04
CA ARG A 58 -34.41 -6.65 -17.12
C ARG A 58 -33.18 -7.20 -17.83
N GLY A 59 -33.32 -7.67 -19.08
CA GLY A 59 -32.21 -8.17 -19.87
C GLY A 59 -31.29 -7.04 -20.31
N ILE A 60 -31.88 -5.92 -20.76
CA ILE A 60 -31.14 -4.68 -21.07
C ILE A 60 -30.41 -4.19 -19.82
N TYR A 61 -31.13 -4.08 -18.70
CA TYR A 61 -30.56 -3.65 -17.42
C TYR A 61 -29.40 -4.56 -16.98
N SER A 62 -29.58 -5.88 -17.06
CA SER A 62 -28.55 -6.86 -16.69
C SER A 62 -27.31 -6.74 -17.57
N LEU A 63 -27.47 -6.53 -18.88
CA LEU A 63 -26.35 -6.38 -19.81
C LEU A 63 -25.56 -5.10 -19.53
N VAL A 64 -26.25 -3.97 -19.35
CA VAL A 64 -25.60 -2.68 -19.04
C VAL A 64 -24.86 -2.76 -17.72
N MET A 65 -25.49 -3.31 -16.68
CA MET A 65 -24.83 -3.47 -15.38
C MET A 65 -23.64 -4.43 -15.45
N SER A 66 -23.73 -5.55 -16.19
CA SER A 66 -22.58 -6.44 -16.35
C SER A 66 -21.43 -5.79 -17.13
N LEU A 67 -21.70 -4.90 -18.08
CA LEU A 67 -20.66 -4.15 -18.80
C LEU A 67 -19.96 -3.14 -17.89
N ILE A 68 -20.73 -2.40 -17.08
CA ILE A 68 -20.18 -1.43 -16.11
C ILE A 68 -19.37 -2.16 -15.04
N ASP A 69 -19.94 -3.19 -14.41
CA ASP A 69 -19.27 -3.99 -13.39
C ASP A 69 -18.04 -4.67 -13.98
N GLY A 70 -18.17 -5.30 -15.15
CA GLY A 70 -17.07 -6.00 -15.82
C GLY A 70 -15.90 -5.07 -16.15
N ASN A 71 -16.17 -3.85 -16.64
CA ASN A 71 -15.12 -2.88 -16.89
C ASN A 71 -14.46 -2.37 -15.60
N ARG A 72 -15.26 -2.10 -14.56
CA ARG A 72 -14.76 -1.70 -13.23
C ARG A 72 -13.80 -2.75 -12.67
N ILE A 73 -14.19 -4.01 -12.69
CA ILE A 73 -13.41 -5.13 -12.15
C ILE A 73 -12.12 -5.32 -12.96
N LEU A 74 -12.20 -5.19 -14.29
CA LEU A 74 -11.02 -5.27 -15.17
C LEU A 74 -10.01 -4.15 -14.85
N MET A 75 -10.48 -2.92 -14.64
CA MET A 75 -9.60 -1.81 -14.23
C MET A 75 -8.99 -2.06 -12.85
N ARG A 76 -9.79 -2.49 -11.86
CA ARG A 76 -9.27 -2.84 -10.52
C ARG A 76 -8.22 -3.95 -10.56
N SER A 77 -8.36 -4.94 -11.44
CA SER A 77 -7.33 -5.98 -11.60
C SER A 77 -6.04 -5.46 -12.23
N ALA A 78 -6.12 -4.43 -13.08
CA ALA A 78 -4.95 -3.80 -13.67
C ALA A 78 -4.16 -2.98 -12.63
N GLU A 79 -4.86 -2.31 -11.70
CA GLU A 79 -4.23 -1.50 -10.64
C GLU A 79 -3.30 -2.31 -9.71
N VAL A 80 -3.54 -3.62 -9.56
CA VAL A 80 -2.66 -4.54 -8.78
C VAL A 80 -1.25 -4.65 -9.39
N TYR A 81 -1.13 -4.43 -10.70
CA TYR A 81 0.15 -4.46 -11.41
C TYR A 81 0.87 -3.11 -11.43
N GLY A 82 0.23 -2.06 -10.89
CA GLY A 82 0.75 -0.69 -10.88
C GLY A 82 1.13 -0.16 -12.27
N ASP A 83 1.93 0.91 -12.26
CA ASP A 83 2.41 1.57 -13.46
C ASP A 83 3.42 0.74 -14.30
N GLU A 84 3.75 -0.50 -13.93
CA GLU A 84 4.62 -1.35 -14.77
C GLU A 84 3.94 -1.75 -16.08
N ALA A 85 2.60 -1.92 -16.08
CA ALA A 85 1.83 -2.01 -17.32
C ALA A 85 1.73 -0.66 -18.06
N GLU A 86 1.82 0.45 -17.34
CA GLU A 86 1.76 1.81 -17.91
C GLU A 86 3.08 2.19 -18.60
N ALA A 87 4.22 1.74 -18.09
CA ALA A 87 5.54 2.02 -18.69
C ALA A 87 5.75 1.32 -20.04
N GLU A 88 5.16 0.15 -20.26
CA GLU A 88 5.17 -0.52 -21.57
C GLU A 88 4.12 0.04 -22.54
N ALA A 89 3.10 0.75 -22.02
CA ALA A 89 1.99 1.32 -22.80
C ALA A 89 2.13 2.82 -23.13
N GLU A 90 3.16 3.53 -22.64
CA GLU A 90 3.36 4.94 -22.99
C GLU A 90 3.76 5.12 -24.46
N SER A 91 2.77 5.35 -25.32
CA SER A 91 2.98 5.82 -26.68
C SER A 91 3.54 7.26 -26.65
N LYS A 92 4.32 7.64 -27.68
CA LYS A 92 4.76 9.05 -27.89
C LYS A 92 3.59 10.05 -27.88
N PHE A 93 2.38 9.55 -28.15
CA PHE A 93 1.12 10.29 -28.12
C PHE A 93 0.63 10.59 -26.70
N ASP A 94 0.82 9.67 -25.75
CA ASP A 94 0.39 9.84 -24.36
C ASP A 94 1.20 10.96 -23.69
N LYS A 95 2.51 11.04 -23.99
CA LYS A 95 3.39 12.14 -23.56
C LYS A 95 2.96 13.50 -24.11
N PHE A 96 2.37 13.55 -25.30
CA PHE A 96 1.85 14.79 -25.89
C PHE A 96 0.57 15.26 -25.17
N LEU A 97 -0.35 14.34 -24.88
CA LEU A 97 -1.62 14.64 -24.24
C LEU A 97 -1.47 15.14 -22.80
N VAL A 98 -0.63 14.48 -22.00
CA VAL A 98 -0.33 14.89 -20.62
C VAL A 98 0.28 16.29 -20.60
N LYS A 99 1.22 16.56 -21.53
CA LYS A 99 1.95 17.83 -21.59
C LYS A 99 1.08 19.02 -22.03
N HIS A 100 0.10 18.81 -22.91
CA HIS A 100 -0.68 19.90 -23.50
C HIS A 100 -2.07 20.11 -22.88
N PHE A 101 -2.72 19.05 -22.39
CA PHE A 101 -4.11 19.10 -21.95
C PHE A 101 -4.33 18.89 -20.45
N LYS A 102 -3.31 18.47 -19.68
CA LYS A 102 -3.45 18.13 -18.24
C LYS A 102 -4.62 17.15 -17.96
N ILE A 103 -4.94 16.29 -18.91
CA ILE A 103 -5.97 15.25 -18.77
C ILE A 103 -5.27 13.98 -18.32
N ASP A 104 -5.85 13.30 -17.34
CA ASP A 104 -5.48 11.96 -16.88
C ASP A 104 -5.41 11.01 -18.10
N SER A 105 -4.19 10.62 -18.49
CA SER A 105 -3.90 9.84 -19.71
C SER A 105 -4.60 8.49 -19.70
N VAL A 106 -4.72 7.88 -18.52
CA VAL A 106 -5.31 6.54 -18.34
C VAL A 106 -6.81 6.58 -18.60
N LYS A 107 -7.51 7.56 -18.03
CA LYS A 107 -8.96 7.75 -18.27
C LYS A 107 -9.24 8.05 -19.74
N LEU A 108 -8.40 8.85 -20.38
CA LEU A 108 -8.55 9.19 -21.79
C LEU A 108 -8.29 7.99 -22.71
N ALA A 109 -7.21 7.24 -22.48
CA ALA A 109 -6.89 6.04 -23.24
C ALA A 109 -8.00 4.99 -23.11
N THR A 110 -8.53 4.80 -21.90
CA THR A 110 -9.65 3.88 -21.62
C THR A 110 -10.92 4.31 -22.38
N TYR A 111 -11.26 5.60 -22.36
CA TYR A 111 -12.43 6.11 -23.07
C TYR A 111 -12.28 5.97 -24.59
N VAL A 112 -11.12 6.34 -25.14
CA VAL A 112 -10.83 6.20 -26.57
C VAL A 112 -10.88 4.72 -26.98
N GLY A 113 -10.27 3.83 -26.20
CA GLY A 113 -10.31 2.39 -26.42
C GLY A 113 -11.74 1.83 -26.43
N ALA A 114 -12.59 2.24 -25.47
CA ALA A 114 -13.99 1.84 -25.42
C ALA A 114 -14.79 2.30 -26.65
N VAL A 115 -14.60 3.56 -27.08
CA VAL A 115 -15.24 4.11 -28.29
C VAL A 115 -14.79 3.36 -29.54
N LEU A 116 -13.48 3.13 -29.71
CA LEU A 116 -12.93 2.37 -30.82
C LEU A 116 -13.45 0.93 -30.84
N GLY A 117 -13.58 0.28 -29.67
CA GLY A 117 -14.16 -1.05 -29.54
C GLY A 117 -15.62 -1.11 -30.00
N ILE A 118 -16.44 -0.14 -29.61
CA ILE A 118 -17.85 -0.04 -30.06
C ILE A 118 -17.92 0.19 -31.57
N LEU A 119 -17.11 1.11 -32.11
CA LEU A 119 -17.06 1.38 -33.54
C LEU A 119 -16.63 0.15 -34.34
N LEU A 120 -15.62 -0.57 -33.86
CA LEU A 120 -15.17 -1.82 -34.46
C LEU A 120 -16.28 -2.89 -34.41
N ALA A 121 -17.00 -3.02 -33.29
CA ALA A 121 -18.11 -3.96 -33.17
C ALA A 121 -19.25 -3.62 -34.15
N VAL A 122 -19.63 -2.35 -34.28
CA VAL A 122 -20.63 -1.91 -35.28
C VAL A 122 -20.12 -2.17 -36.71
N ALA A 123 -18.85 -1.88 -36.98
CA ALA A 123 -18.24 -2.14 -38.27
C ALA A 123 -18.28 -3.63 -38.65
N LEU A 124 -17.83 -4.51 -37.75
CA LEU A 124 -17.71 -5.95 -38.02
C LEU A 124 -19.04 -6.70 -37.98
N PHE A 125 -19.96 -6.35 -37.07
CA PHE A 125 -21.18 -7.13 -36.84
C PHE A 125 -22.45 -6.52 -37.42
N ILE A 126 -22.43 -5.24 -37.83
CA ILE A 126 -23.60 -4.58 -38.43
C ILE A 126 -23.30 -4.15 -39.86
N ILE A 127 -22.25 -3.34 -40.05
CA ILE A 127 -21.94 -2.74 -41.35
C ILE A 127 -21.44 -3.82 -42.33
N LEU A 128 -20.36 -4.52 -41.99
CA LEU A 128 -19.72 -5.50 -42.86
C LEU A 128 -20.70 -6.58 -43.38
N PRO A 129 -21.52 -7.25 -42.54
CA PRO A 129 -22.47 -8.26 -43.03
C PRO A 129 -23.53 -7.66 -43.97
N THR A 130 -23.94 -6.42 -43.74
CA THR A 130 -24.92 -5.72 -44.58
C THR A 130 -24.36 -5.41 -45.97
N TYR A 131 -23.09 -4.99 -46.04
CA TYR A 131 -22.42 -4.73 -47.32
C TYR A 131 -22.07 -6.03 -48.06
N VAL A 132 -21.62 -7.07 -47.36
CA VAL A 132 -21.37 -8.39 -47.97
C VAL A 132 -22.65 -8.97 -48.57
N LYS A 133 -23.78 -8.89 -47.85
CA LYS A 133 -25.11 -9.24 -48.37
C LYS A 133 -25.38 -8.51 -49.69
N LYS A 134 -25.26 -7.18 -49.69
CA LYS A 134 -25.53 -6.35 -50.89
C LYS A 134 -24.66 -6.77 -52.08
N GLY A 135 -23.38 -7.07 -51.85
CA GLY A 135 -22.47 -7.55 -52.89
C GLY A 135 -22.88 -8.91 -53.45
N ILE A 136 -23.22 -9.88 -52.58
CA ILE A 136 -23.65 -11.22 -53.00
C ILE A 136 -24.94 -11.15 -53.84
N PHE A 137 -25.94 -10.39 -53.38
CA PHE A 137 -27.24 -10.30 -54.06
C PHE A 137 -27.22 -9.41 -55.30
N ALA A 138 -26.23 -8.53 -55.45
CA ALA A 138 -26.02 -7.82 -56.72
C ALA A 138 -25.51 -8.74 -57.85
N LEU A 139 -24.92 -9.88 -57.50
CA LEU A 139 -24.41 -10.87 -58.46
C LEU A 139 -25.40 -12.01 -58.73
N LEU A 140 -26.49 -12.11 -57.96
CA LEU A 140 -27.51 -13.14 -58.09
C LEU A 140 -28.74 -12.59 -58.81
N ASP A 141 -29.20 -13.27 -59.86
CA ASP A 141 -30.49 -12.95 -60.48
C ASP A 141 -31.62 -13.41 -59.55
N THR A 142 -32.24 -12.45 -58.88
CA THR A 142 -33.33 -12.68 -57.91
C THR A 142 -34.71 -12.34 -58.49
N SER A 143 -34.79 -12.03 -59.78
CA SER A 143 -36.02 -11.58 -60.46
C SER A 143 -37.16 -12.61 -60.45
N GLY A 144 -36.85 -13.90 -60.29
CA GLY A 144 -37.83 -14.99 -60.21
C GLY A 144 -38.24 -15.43 -58.80
N ILE A 145 -37.68 -14.83 -57.74
CA ILE A 145 -37.93 -15.23 -56.35
C ILE A 145 -38.97 -14.28 -55.72
N SER A 146 -39.98 -14.83 -55.03
CA SER A 146 -40.97 -14.00 -54.35
C SER A 146 -40.30 -13.08 -53.31
N LEU A 147 -40.83 -11.87 -53.14
CA LEU A 147 -40.31 -10.87 -52.21
C LEU A 147 -40.01 -11.42 -50.80
N TYR A 148 -40.90 -12.27 -50.26
CA TYR A 148 -40.72 -12.88 -48.93
C TYR A 148 -39.51 -13.81 -48.85
N TRP A 149 -39.31 -14.64 -49.87
CA TRP A 149 -38.16 -15.55 -49.96
C TRP A 149 -36.85 -14.76 -50.13
N THR A 150 -36.86 -13.67 -50.92
CA THR A 150 -35.70 -12.79 -51.07
C THR A 150 -35.31 -12.15 -49.74
N ILE A 151 -36.28 -11.59 -48.99
CA ILE A 151 -36.04 -11.01 -47.65
C ILE A 151 -35.47 -12.05 -46.67
N LEU A 152 -35.98 -13.28 -46.72
CA LEU A 152 -35.51 -14.36 -45.86
C LEU A 152 -34.06 -14.75 -46.18
N LEU A 153 -33.74 -14.98 -47.46
CA LEU A 153 -32.40 -15.36 -47.90
C LEU A 153 -31.37 -14.26 -47.61
N GLU A 154 -31.75 -12.99 -47.79
CA GLU A 154 -30.93 -11.83 -47.41
C GLU A 154 -30.57 -11.83 -45.92
N ASN A 155 -31.55 -12.02 -45.03
CA ASN A 155 -31.31 -12.01 -43.59
C ASN A 155 -30.55 -13.25 -43.09
N LEU A 156 -30.79 -14.41 -43.70
CA LEU A 156 -30.00 -15.63 -43.43
C LEU A 156 -28.54 -15.43 -43.86
N THR A 157 -28.29 -14.79 -45.00
CA THR A 157 -26.94 -14.46 -45.47
C THR A 157 -26.21 -13.56 -44.49
N VAL A 158 -26.86 -12.49 -44.00
CA VAL A 158 -26.32 -11.63 -42.94
C VAL A 158 -25.98 -12.46 -41.69
N GLY A 159 -26.84 -13.41 -41.32
CA GLY A 159 -26.62 -14.31 -40.20
C GLY A 159 -25.38 -15.20 -40.37
N VAL A 160 -25.23 -15.84 -41.52
CA VAL A 160 -24.06 -16.68 -41.84
C VAL A 160 -22.77 -15.87 -41.83
N VAL A 161 -22.78 -14.68 -42.44
CA VAL A 161 -21.62 -13.78 -42.45
C VAL A 161 -21.26 -13.34 -41.03
N LYS A 162 -22.24 -13.00 -40.18
CA LYS A 162 -22.00 -12.67 -38.77
C LYS A 162 -21.32 -13.82 -38.01
N ILE A 163 -21.78 -15.06 -38.21
CA ILE A 163 -21.18 -16.25 -37.58
C ILE A 163 -19.73 -16.42 -38.05
N ALA A 164 -19.48 -16.30 -39.36
CA ALA A 164 -18.14 -16.39 -39.92
C ALA A 164 -17.21 -15.31 -39.35
N VAL A 165 -17.67 -14.05 -39.32
CA VAL A 165 -16.91 -12.91 -38.75
C VAL A 165 -16.63 -13.15 -37.27
N LEU A 166 -17.59 -13.63 -36.49
CA LEU A 166 -17.39 -13.96 -35.07
C LEU A 166 -16.29 -15.00 -34.88
N LEU A 167 -16.34 -16.09 -35.64
CA LEU A 167 -15.37 -17.18 -35.54
C LEU A 167 -13.97 -16.73 -35.96
N ILE A 168 -13.86 -16.00 -37.07
CA ILE A 168 -12.58 -15.45 -37.55
C ILE A 168 -12.00 -14.48 -36.51
N TYR A 169 -12.83 -13.58 -35.98
CA TYR A 169 -12.43 -12.63 -34.94
C TYR A 169 -11.92 -13.33 -33.69
N LEU A 170 -12.66 -14.31 -33.16
CA LEU A 170 -12.24 -15.07 -31.98
C LEU A 170 -10.93 -15.84 -32.20
N LEU A 171 -10.75 -16.44 -33.38
CA LEU A 171 -9.51 -17.14 -33.74
C LEU A 171 -8.33 -16.18 -33.94
N ALA A 172 -8.58 -14.94 -34.36
CA ALA A 172 -7.54 -13.93 -34.50
C ALA A 172 -7.07 -13.45 -33.13
N VAL A 173 -7.99 -13.02 -32.26
CA VAL A 173 -7.64 -12.52 -30.93
C VAL A 173 -7.08 -13.61 -30.02
N SER A 174 -7.50 -14.87 -30.17
CA SER A 174 -6.96 -15.99 -29.38
C SER A 174 -5.47 -16.25 -29.61
N ARG A 175 -4.85 -15.66 -30.64
CA ARG A 175 -3.41 -15.74 -30.91
C ARG A 175 -2.59 -14.68 -30.16
N MET A 176 -3.23 -13.68 -29.57
CA MET A 176 -2.57 -12.68 -28.74
C MET A 176 -2.22 -13.29 -27.38
N LYS A 177 -1.01 -13.02 -26.85
CA LYS A 177 -0.48 -13.64 -25.64
C LYS A 177 -1.37 -13.32 -24.43
N GLU A 178 -1.81 -12.07 -24.34
CA GLU A 178 -2.63 -11.50 -23.27
C GLU A 178 -4.02 -12.15 -23.28
N ILE A 179 -4.65 -12.27 -24.45
CA ILE A 179 -5.97 -12.90 -24.60
C ILE A 179 -5.89 -14.41 -24.32
N LYS A 180 -4.80 -15.07 -24.73
CA LYS A 180 -4.58 -16.48 -24.39
C LYS A 180 -4.51 -16.68 -22.86
N ARG A 181 -3.79 -15.81 -22.15
CA ARG A 181 -3.74 -15.82 -20.67
C ARG A 181 -5.13 -15.58 -20.06
N LEU A 182 -5.88 -14.60 -20.56
CA LEU A 182 -7.26 -14.36 -20.12
C LEU A 182 -8.15 -15.61 -20.31
N PHE A 183 -8.01 -16.31 -21.44
CA PHE A 183 -8.74 -17.57 -21.68
C PHE A 183 -8.28 -18.73 -20.79
N MET A 184 -7.04 -18.73 -20.30
CA MET A 184 -6.57 -19.69 -19.29
C MET A 184 -7.23 -19.42 -17.93
N TYR A 185 -7.29 -18.17 -17.47
CA TYR A 185 -8.04 -17.79 -16.26
C TYR A 185 -9.54 -18.12 -16.36
N HIS A 186 -10.14 -17.95 -17.55
CA HIS A 186 -11.51 -18.39 -17.81
C HIS A 186 -11.66 -19.92 -17.72
N GLY A 187 -10.65 -20.66 -18.18
CA GLY A 187 -10.57 -22.10 -17.95
C GLY A 187 -10.49 -22.47 -16.47
N ALA A 188 -9.68 -21.75 -15.69
CA ALA A 188 -9.56 -21.95 -14.23
C ALA A 188 -10.89 -21.70 -13.50
N GLU A 189 -11.61 -20.65 -13.88
CA GLU A 189 -12.96 -20.36 -13.37
C GLU A 189 -13.92 -21.53 -13.58
N HIS A 190 -14.05 -22.00 -14.82
CA HIS A 190 -14.95 -23.09 -15.17
C HIS A 190 -14.60 -24.40 -14.45
N LYS A 191 -13.31 -24.74 -14.39
CA LYS A 191 -12.85 -25.94 -13.70
C LYS A 191 -13.12 -25.89 -12.19
N THR A 192 -12.92 -24.72 -11.57
CA THR A 192 -13.17 -24.52 -10.14
C THR A 192 -14.66 -24.71 -9.82
N ILE A 193 -15.55 -24.09 -10.61
CA ILE A 193 -17.00 -24.27 -10.46
C ILE A 193 -17.38 -25.74 -10.68
N ALA A 194 -16.85 -26.39 -11.72
CA ALA A 194 -17.15 -27.79 -12.02
C ALA A 194 -16.71 -28.75 -10.91
N CYS A 195 -15.53 -28.53 -10.32
CA CYS A 195 -15.03 -29.28 -9.16
C CYS A 195 -15.98 -29.18 -7.96
N PHE A 196 -16.41 -27.96 -7.67
CA PHE A 196 -17.38 -27.71 -6.60
C PHE A 196 -18.74 -28.37 -6.88
N GLU A 197 -19.26 -28.26 -8.11
CA GLU A 197 -20.54 -28.90 -8.49
C GLU A 197 -20.47 -30.44 -8.44
N ALA A 198 -19.28 -31.02 -8.63
CA ALA A 198 -19.01 -32.44 -8.45
C ALA A 198 -18.95 -32.86 -6.97
N GLY A 199 -18.86 -31.90 -6.04
CA GLY A 199 -18.75 -32.15 -4.60
C GLY A 199 -17.36 -32.57 -4.13
N GLU A 200 -16.32 -32.28 -4.92
CA GLU A 200 -14.93 -32.55 -4.57
C GLU A 200 -14.31 -31.36 -3.80
N PRO A 201 -13.33 -31.60 -2.91
CA PRO A 201 -12.59 -30.52 -2.27
C PRO A 201 -11.86 -29.65 -3.30
N LEU A 202 -11.93 -28.32 -3.12
CA LEU A 202 -11.28 -27.34 -3.99
C LEU A 202 -9.76 -27.30 -3.77
N THR A 203 -9.08 -28.31 -4.30
CA THR A 203 -7.61 -28.37 -4.40
C THR A 203 -7.18 -28.25 -5.86
N VAL A 204 -5.95 -27.79 -6.10
CA VAL A 204 -5.41 -27.67 -7.46
C VAL A 204 -5.48 -29.00 -8.21
N GLU A 205 -5.15 -30.10 -7.55
CA GLU A 205 -5.16 -31.44 -8.16
C GLU A 205 -6.56 -31.88 -8.60
N ASN A 206 -7.58 -31.62 -7.79
CA ASN A 206 -8.95 -31.98 -8.11
C ASN A 206 -9.48 -31.08 -9.23
N VAL A 207 -9.33 -29.75 -9.08
CA VAL A 207 -9.79 -28.77 -10.06
C VAL A 207 -9.20 -29.04 -11.45
N ARG A 208 -7.91 -29.42 -11.54
CA ARG A 208 -7.24 -29.74 -12.81
C ARG A 208 -7.97 -30.81 -13.64
N LYS A 209 -8.61 -31.79 -13.00
CA LYS A 209 -9.28 -32.93 -13.65
C LYS A 209 -10.63 -32.57 -14.26
N HIS A 210 -11.22 -31.43 -13.88
CA HIS A 210 -12.55 -31.03 -14.32
C HIS A 210 -12.55 -30.33 -15.69
N THR A 211 -13.75 -30.23 -16.28
CA THR A 211 -13.94 -29.66 -17.62
C THR A 211 -13.91 -28.14 -17.62
N ARG A 212 -13.34 -27.56 -18.68
CA ARG A 212 -13.41 -26.12 -18.99
C ARG A 212 -14.69 -25.71 -19.74
N ILE A 213 -15.64 -26.63 -19.95
CA ILE A 213 -16.89 -26.37 -20.66
C ILE A 213 -18.05 -26.30 -19.67
N HIS A 214 -18.73 -25.15 -19.62
CA HIS A 214 -19.78 -24.86 -18.66
C HIS A 214 -21.06 -24.30 -19.33
N ASP A 215 -22.23 -24.69 -18.82
CA ASP A 215 -23.51 -24.33 -19.46
C ASP A 215 -23.96 -22.89 -19.19
N ARG A 216 -23.46 -22.27 -18.12
CA ARG A 216 -23.83 -20.92 -17.69
C ARG A 216 -22.80 -19.84 -18.07
N CYS A 217 -21.91 -20.14 -19.02
CA CYS A 217 -20.89 -19.20 -19.49
C CYS A 217 -21.49 -18.09 -20.36
N GLY A 218 -20.95 -16.86 -20.24
CA GLY A 218 -21.33 -15.70 -21.07
C GLY A 218 -21.12 -15.91 -22.57
N THR A 219 -20.20 -16.79 -23.00
CA THR A 219 -20.03 -17.16 -24.41
C THR A 219 -21.31 -17.76 -25.02
N ASN A 220 -22.12 -18.47 -24.23
CA ASN A 220 -23.42 -18.96 -24.68
C ASN A 220 -24.40 -17.80 -24.94
N PHE A 221 -24.30 -16.72 -24.15
CA PHE A 221 -25.12 -15.53 -24.34
C PHE A 221 -24.79 -14.81 -25.66
N ILE A 222 -23.51 -14.64 -26.00
CA ILE A 222 -23.09 -14.03 -27.29
C ILE A 222 -23.71 -14.78 -28.47
N PHE A 223 -23.67 -16.12 -28.43
CA PHE A 223 -24.26 -16.94 -29.48
C PHE A 223 -25.79 -16.83 -29.55
N ILE A 224 -26.47 -16.80 -28.40
CA ILE A 224 -27.93 -16.59 -28.33
C ILE A 224 -28.29 -15.21 -28.90
N VAL A 225 -27.56 -14.16 -28.53
CA VAL A 225 -27.74 -12.80 -29.08
C VAL A 225 -27.60 -12.81 -30.59
N MET A 226 -26.65 -13.55 -31.14
CA MET A 226 -26.48 -13.66 -32.58
C MET A 226 -27.69 -14.34 -33.25
N ILE A 227 -28.15 -15.50 -32.77
CA ILE A 227 -29.34 -16.18 -33.33
C ILE A 227 -30.58 -15.31 -33.21
N VAL A 228 -30.85 -14.77 -32.01
CA VAL A 228 -32.00 -13.90 -31.76
C VAL A 228 -31.92 -12.66 -32.64
N SER A 229 -30.72 -12.11 -32.88
CA SER A 229 -30.55 -11.00 -33.83
C SER A 229 -30.98 -11.37 -35.24
N ILE A 230 -30.70 -12.59 -35.71
CA ILE A 230 -31.08 -13.04 -37.06
C ILE A 230 -32.60 -13.15 -37.14
N VAL A 231 -33.21 -13.83 -36.18
CA VAL A 231 -34.67 -14.06 -36.15
C VAL A 231 -35.43 -12.75 -35.98
N VAL A 232 -35.07 -11.92 -35.00
CA VAL A 232 -35.76 -10.65 -34.71
C VAL A 232 -35.65 -9.70 -35.90
N ASN A 233 -34.48 -9.57 -36.51
CA ASN A 233 -34.34 -8.72 -37.69
C ASN A 233 -35.09 -9.28 -38.90
N ALA A 234 -35.03 -10.59 -39.15
CA ALA A 234 -35.75 -11.23 -40.25
C ALA A 234 -37.27 -11.00 -40.13
N VAL A 235 -37.81 -11.22 -38.93
CA VAL A 235 -39.23 -11.00 -38.63
C VAL A 235 -39.59 -9.52 -38.73
N PHE A 236 -38.78 -8.62 -38.18
CA PHE A 236 -39.03 -7.17 -38.23
C PHE A 236 -39.10 -6.64 -39.67
N PHE A 237 -38.10 -6.95 -40.50
CA PHE A 237 -38.07 -6.49 -41.89
C PHE A 237 -39.15 -7.17 -42.75
N ALA A 238 -39.46 -8.44 -42.49
CA ALA A 238 -40.53 -9.15 -43.21
C ALA A 238 -41.94 -8.65 -42.84
N LEU A 239 -42.24 -8.45 -41.55
CA LEU A 239 -43.57 -8.01 -41.09
C LEU A 239 -43.88 -6.58 -41.49
N LEU A 240 -42.89 -5.68 -41.47
CA LEU A 240 -43.08 -4.29 -41.86
C LEU A 240 -43.04 -4.08 -43.37
N GLY A 241 -42.67 -5.10 -44.15
CA GLY A 241 -42.39 -4.94 -45.58
C GLY A 241 -41.34 -3.88 -45.88
N TRP A 242 -40.51 -3.52 -44.88
CA TRP A 242 -39.67 -2.34 -44.94
C TRP A 242 -38.31 -2.71 -45.55
N GLN A 243 -38.11 -2.31 -46.80
CA GLN A 243 -36.82 -2.40 -47.50
C GLN A 243 -36.26 -0.99 -47.71
N PRO A 244 -35.36 -0.51 -46.84
CA PRO A 244 -34.80 0.83 -46.99
C PRO A 244 -34.00 0.95 -48.29
N SER A 245 -34.30 1.97 -49.09
CA SER A 245 -33.59 2.22 -50.36
C SER A 245 -32.11 2.58 -50.17
N ARG A 246 -31.73 3.10 -48.99
CA ARG A 246 -30.34 3.39 -48.62
C ARG A 246 -29.88 2.46 -47.50
N THR A 247 -28.72 1.84 -47.70
CA THR A 247 -28.07 0.93 -46.74
C THR A 247 -27.86 1.54 -45.35
N ILE A 248 -27.65 2.87 -45.27
CA ILE A 248 -27.49 3.57 -43.99
C ILE A 248 -28.73 3.45 -43.09
N TYR A 249 -29.93 3.48 -43.65
CA TYR A 249 -31.17 3.33 -42.87
C TYR A 249 -31.34 1.90 -42.36
N GLU A 250 -30.90 0.90 -43.13
CA GLU A 250 -30.85 -0.50 -42.67
C GLU A 250 -29.88 -0.65 -41.48
N VAL A 251 -28.71 -0.02 -41.55
CA VAL A 251 -27.72 -0.01 -40.45
C VAL A 251 -28.29 0.66 -39.21
N LEU A 252 -28.90 1.85 -39.35
CA LEU A 252 -29.51 2.58 -38.22
C LEU A 252 -30.65 1.78 -37.58
N ALA A 253 -31.50 1.13 -38.37
CA ALA A 253 -32.56 0.28 -37.86
C ALA A 253 -32.01 -0.92 -37.06
N ARG A 254 -30.93 -1.56 -37.56
CA ARG A 254 -30.27 -2.66 -36.85
C ARG A 254 -29.65 -2.22 -35.52
N ILE A 255 -29.07 -1.01 -35.46
CA ILE A 255 -28.56 -0.42 -34.22
C ILE A 255 -29.70 -0.15 -33.24
N ALA A 256 -30.79 0.45 -33.70
CA ALA A 256 -31.97 0.73 -32.87
C ALA A 256 -32.60 -0.55 -32.27
N MET A 257 -32.45 -1.71 -32.94
CA MET A 257 -32.96 -3.00 -32.45
C MET A 257 -32.06 -3.68 -31.42
N LEU A 258 -30.84 -3.20 -31.15
CA LEU A 258 -29.92 -3.82 -30.18
C LEU A 258 -30.53 -4.00 -28.78
N PRO A 259 -31.24 -3.02 -28.19
CA PRO A 259 -31.85 -3.20 -26.87
C PRO A 259 -32.93 -4.29 -26.87
N VAL A 260 -33.75 -4.36 -27.92
CA VAL A 260 -34.78 -5.39 -28.07
C VAL A 260 -34.14 -6.78 -28.20
N ILE A 261 -33.12 -6.90 -29.04
CA ILE A 261 -32.37 -8.15 -29.22
C ILE A 261 -31.74 -8.58 -27.89
N ALA A 262 -31.08 -7.68 -27.17
CA ALA A 262 -30.47 -7.97 -25.87
C ALA A 262 -31.51 -8.45 -24.84
N GLY A 263 -32.65 -7.75 -24.76
CA GLY A 263 -33.74 -8.11 -23.85
C GLY A 263 -34.34 -9.48 -24.17
N VAL A 264 -34.67 -9.76 -25.43
CA VAL A 264 -35.21 -11.06 -25.85
C VAL A 264 -34.18 -12.17 -25.64
N SER A 265 -32.92 -11.92 -25.96
CA SER A 265 -31.83 -12.90 -25.79
C SER A 265 -31.65 -13.32 -24.34
N TYR A 266 -31.78 -12.37 -23.41
CA TYR A 266 -31.71 -12.65 -21.98
C TYR A 266 -32.86 -13.56 -21.52
N GLU A 267 -34.08 -13.32 -22.02
CA GLU A 267 -35.24 -14.18 -21.72
C GLU A 267 -35.07 -15.59 -22.28
N VAL A 268 -34.55 -15.71 -23.52
CA VAL A 268 -34.23 -17.00 -24.14
C VAL A 268 -33.17 -17.74 -23.32
N LEU A 269 -32.08 -17.07 -22.93
CA LEU A 269 -31.03 -17.68 -22.10
C LEU A 269 -31.59 -18.18 -20.76
N LYS A 270 -32.38 -17.35 -20.07
CA LYS A 270 -32.99 -17.72 -18.78
C LYS A 270 -33.99 -18.86 -18.92
N GLY A 271 -34.74 -18.90 -20.02
CA GLY A 271 -35.62 -20.02 -20.36
C GLY A 271 -34.83 -21.30 -20.59
N LEU A 272 -33.80 -21.27 -21.44
CA LEU A 272 -32.94 -22.41 -21.73
C LEU A 272 -32.19 -22.92 -20.50
N ALA A 273 -31.87 -22.06 -19.53
CA ALA A 273 -31.25 -22.47 -18.28
C ALA A 273 -32.18 -23.34 -17.40
N LYS A 274 -33.51 -23.18 -17.52
CA LYS A 274 -34.49 -23.94 -16.72
C LYS A 274 -34.84 -25.32 -17.29
N PHE A 275 -34.56 -25.56 -18.57
CA PHE A 275 -34.93 -26.80 -19.25
C PHE A 275 -33.68 -27.60 -19.67
N ASP A 276 -33.70 -28.91 -19.44
CA ASP A 276 -32.65 -29.86 -19.88
C ASP A 276 -33.22 -30.98 -20.77
N ASN A 277 -33.92 -30.57 -21.84
CA ASN A 277 -34.43 -31.46 -22.88
C ASN A 277 -33.50 -31.48 -24.12
N ILE A 278 -33.75 -32.40 -25.06
CA ILE A 278 -32.96 -32.55 -26.30
C ILE A 278 -32.88 -31.21 -27.06
N PHE A 279 -33.98 -30.48 -27.14
CA PHE A 279 -34.05 -29.18 -27.78
C PHE A 279 -33.12 -28.15 -27.12
N ALA A 280 -33.14 -28.05 -25.80
CA ALA A 280 -32.26 -27.17 -25.04
C ALA A 280 -30.77 -27.54 -25.23
N ARG A 281 -30.44 -28.84 -25.33
CA ARG A 281 -29.06 -29.27 -25.59
C ARG A 281 -28.59 -28.90 -27.00
N VAL A 282 -29.44 -29.04 -28.02
CA VAL A 282 -29.11 -28.64 -29.39
C VAL A 282 -28.86 -27.14 -29.47
N LEU A 283 -29.70 -26.32 -28.84
CA LEU A 283 -29.52 -24.86 -28.82
C LEU A 283 -28.29 -24.40 -28.04
N LYS A 284 -27.89 -25.12 -26.98
CA LYS A 284 -26.67 -24.83 -26.21
C LYS A 284 -25.39 -25.34 -26.88
N ALA A 285 -25.47 -26.33 -27.77
CA ALA A 285 -24.30 -27.01 -28.34
C ALA A 285 -23.32 -26.08 -29.08
N PRO A 286 -23.76 -25.12 -29.91
CA PRO A 286 -22.84 -24.21 -30.58
C PRO A 286 -22.09 -23.29 -29.58
N GLY A 287 -22.77 -22.84 -28.53
CA GLY A 287 -22.15 -22.06 -27.45
C GLY A 287 -21.05 -22.86 -26.72
N ARG A 288 -21.30 -24.14 -26.42
CA ARG A 288 -20.27 -25.06 -25.91
C ARG A 288 -19.11 -25.24 -26.89
N GLY A 289 -19.38 -25.21 -28.20
CA GLY A 289 -18.36 -25.22 -29.25
C GLY A 289 -17.44 -24.00 -29.18
N LEU A 290 -18.00 -22.80 -29.01
CA LEU A 290 -17.23 -21.56 -28.87
C LEU A 290 -16.36 -21.53 -27.61
N GLN A 291 -16.78 -22.20 -26.54
CA GLN A 291 -15.96 -22.34 -25.33
C GLN A 291 -14.65 -23.08 -25.59
N LYS A 292 -14.58 -23.95 -26.60
CA LYS A 292 -13.31 -24.60 -26.97
C LYS A 292 -12.26 -23.60 -27.46
N ILE A 293 -12.70 -22.46 -28.00
CA ILE A 293 -11.85 -21.35 -28.49
C ILE A 293 -11.64 -20.30 -27.38
N THR A 294 -12.70 -19.98 -26.63
CA THR A 294 -12.72 -18.89 -25.63
C THR A 294 -12.28 -19.33 -24.22
N THR A 295 -11.80 -20.56 -24.07
CA THR A 295 -11.13 -21.07 -22.87
C THR A 295 -9.85 -21.80 -23.28
N ALA A 296 -8.86 -21.83 -22.39
CA ALA A 296 -7.63 -22.58 -22.53
C ALA A 296 -7.33 -23.34 -21.23
N GLU A 297 -6.40 -24.30 -21.28
CA GLU A 297 -5.98 -25.02 -20.08
C GLU A 297 -5.18 -24.09 -19.16
N PRO A 298 -5.60 -23.89 -17.89
CA PRO A 298 -4.85 -23.09 -16.93
C PRO A 298 -3.63 -23.83 -16.39
N ASP A 299 -2.65 -23.07 -15.93
CA ASP A 299 -1.60 -23.60 -15.05
C ASP A 299 -2.09 -23.66 -13.58
N ASP A 300 -1.30 -24.28 -12.73
CA ASP A 300 -1.63 -24.48 -11.32
C ASP A 300 -1.78 -23.14 -10.57
N SER A 301 -0.94 -22.16 -10.92
CA SER A 301 -0.95 -20.84 -10.29
C SER A 301 -2.25 -20.07 -10.58
N MET A 302 -2.83 -20.25 -11.76
CA MET A 302 -4.13 -19.69 -12.14
C MET A 302 -5.29 -20.42 -11.46
N ILE A 303 -5.16 -21.74 -11.24
CA ILE A 303 -6.14 -22.52 -10.48
C ILE A 303 -6.19 -22.04 -9.01
N GLU A 304 -5.05 -21.80 -8.39
CA GLU A 304 -4.98 -21.24 -7.03
C GLU A 304 -5.72 -19.90 -6.91
N VAL A 305 -5.55 -19.02 -7.89
CA VAL A 305 -6.25 -17.72 -7.95
C VAL A 305 -7.77 -17.93 -8.04
N ALA A 306 -8.22 -18.83 -8.93
CA ALA A 306 -9.64 -19.13 -9.09
C ALA A 306 -10.26 -19.76 -7.81
N ILE A 307 -9.55 -20.66 -7.14
CA ILE A 307 -9.96 -21.25 -5.86
C ILE A 307 -10.06 -20.16 -4.79
N THR A 308 -9.07 -19.27 -4.71
CA THR A 308 -9.02 -18.17 -3.73
C THR A 308 -10.22 -17.23 -3.88
N ALA A 309 -10.53 -16.81 -5.12
CA ALA A 309 -11.71 -15.99 -5.39
C ALA A 309 -13.01 -16.72 -4.97
N PHE A 310 -13.12 -18.02 -5.29
CA PHE A 310 -14.32 -18.80 -4.99
C PHE A 310 -14.54 -18.99 -3.48
N GLU A 311 -13.50 -19.39 -2.75
CA GLU A 311 -13.56 -19.59 -1.30
C GLU A 311 -13.78 -18.27 -0.56
N THR A 312 -13.25 -17.15 -1.05
CA THR A 312 -13.50 -15.82 -0.47
C THR A 312 -14.99 -15.47 -0.54
N VAL A 313 -15.63 -15.68 -1.70
CA VAL A 313 -17.09 -15.49 -1.81
C VAL A 313 -17.82 -16.42 -0.84
N ARG A 314 -17.44 -17.71 -0.78
CA ARG A 314 -18.10 -18.69 0.08
C ARG A 314 -18.00 -18.33 1.56
N LYS A 315 -16.82 -17.86 2.00
CA LYS A 315 -16.59 -17.38 3.37
C LYS A 315 -17.51 -16.21 3.71
N LEU A 316 -17.59 -15.21 2.82
CA LEU A 316 -18.48 -14.07 3.01
C LEU A 316 -19.96 -14.51 3.00
N GLU A 317 -20.39 -15.41 2.13
CA GLU A 317 -21.78 -15.86 2.15
C GLU A 317 -22.15 -16.70 3.38
N ALA A 318 -21.18 -17.44 3.94
CA ALA A 318 -21.36 -18.22 5.16
C ALA A 318 -21.40 -17.36 6.42
N ASP A 319 -20.62 -16.28 6.46
CA ASP A 319 -20.50 -15.37 7.60
C ASP A 319 -20.80 -13.93 7.19
N LYS A 320 -21.91 -13.38 7.69
CA LYS A 320 -22.34 -12.01 7.38
C LYS A 320 -21.43 -10.94 8.00
N ASP A 321 -20.74 -11.27 9.09
CA ASP A 321 -19.88 -10.36 9.84
C ASP A 321 -18.41 -10.46 9.40
N ALA A 322 -18.07 -11.43 8.55
CA ALA A 322 -16.74 -11.57 7.99
C ALA A 322 -16.32 -10.26 7.26
N PRO A 323 -15.13 -9.71 7.58
CA PRO A 323 -14.65 -8.47 7.00
C PRO A 323 -14.37 -8.66 5.51
N THR A 324 -14.65 -7.60 4.73
CA THR A 324 -14.23 -7.52 3.33
C THR A 324 -12.75 -7.20 3.23
N THR A 325 -12.13 -7.69 2.17
CA THR A 325 -10.73 -7.41 1.82
C THR A 325 -10.67 -6.39 0.69
N ALA A 326 -9.65 -5.53 0.69
CA ALA A 326 -9.33 -4.68 -0.45
C ALA A 326 -7.97 -5.11 -1.00
N PHE A 327 -7.70 -4.84 -2.29
CA PHE A 327 -6.34 -4.96 -2.80
C PHE A 327 -5.40 -4.07 -1.98
N VAL A 328 -4.20 -4.57 -1.66
CA VAL A 328 -3.11 -3.70 -1.23
C VAL A 328 -2.64 -2.97 -2.47
N THR A 329 -3.09 -1.74 -2.62
CA THR A 329 -2.59 -0.79 -3.60
C THR A 329 -1.26 -0.24 -3.10
N PHE A 330 -0.40 0.15 -4.04
CA PHE A 330 0.94 0.62 -3.75
C PHE A 330 1.12 2.04 -4.29
N VAL A 331 1.90 2.83 -3.57
CA VAL A 331 2.31 4.18 -3.98
C VAL A 331 3.82 4.18 -4.20
N LYS A 332 4.28 4.84 -5.27
CA LYS A 332 5.72 5.02 -5.49
C LYS A 332 6.31 5.93 -4.42
N CYS A 333 7.42 5.52 -3.82
CA CYS A 333 8.11 6.28 -2.79
C CYS A 333 8.46 7.69 -3.27
N GLY A 334 8.89 7.88 -4.52
CA GLY A 334 9.20 9.20 -5.07
C GLY A 334 7.99 10.14 -5.17
N GLU A 335 6.81 9.60 -5.46
CA GLU A 335 5.56 10.38 -5.51
C GLU A 335 5.08 10.72 -4.10
N LEU A 336 5.18 9.77 -3.17
CA LEU A 336 4.86 9.99 -1.77
C LEU A 336 5.78 11.07 -1.18
N ILE A 337 7.10 10.97 -1.34
CA ILE A 337 8.06 12.00 -0.87
C ILE A 337 7.68 13.37 -1.43
N LYS A 338 7.36 13.46 -2.72
CA LYS A 338 6.94 14.72 -3.33
C LYS A 338 5.67 15.27 -2.69
N LYS A 339 4.66 14.42 -2.45
CA LYS A 339 3.40 14.79 -1.80
C LYS A 339 3.62 15.26 -0.36
N LEU A 340 4.43 14.55 0.42
CA LEU A 340 4.76 14.94 1.79
C LEU A 340 5.55 16.26 1.83
N SER A 341 6.46 16.46 0.87
CA SER A 341 7.29 17.67 0.75
C SER A 341 6.49 18.95 0.45
N GLU A 342 5.20 18.85 0.12
CA GLU A 342 4.30 20.01 0.02
C GLU A 342 3.88 20.54 1.40
N LYS A 343 3.96 19.70 2.44
CA LYS A 343 3.56 20.03 3.82
C LYS A 343 4.74 20.27 4.75
N ILE A 344 5.84 19.54 4.56
CA ILE A 344 7.02 19.51 5.45
C ILE A 344 8.32 19.61 4.63
N PRO A 345 9.48 19.92 5.24
CA PRO A 345 10.76 19.93 4.55
C PRO A 345 11.06 18.59 3.85
N LYS A 346 11.68 18.65 2.67
CA LYS A 346 11.97 17.45 1.86
C LYS A 346 12.77 16.39 2.63
N THR A 347 13.74 16.83 3.43
CA THR A 347 14.57 15.93 4.26
C THR A 347 13.74 15.19 5.30
N GLU A 348 12.74 15.85 5.91
CA GLU A 348 11.82 15.19 6.85
C GLU A 348 10.88 14.23 6.14
N ALA A 349 10.37 14.60 4.96
CA ALA A 349 9.58 13.70 4.11
C ALA A 349 10.37 12.44 3.71
N GLU A 350 11.65 12.60 3.37
CA GLU A 350 12.57 11.50 3.08
C GLU A 350 12.75 10.59 4.30
N LEU A 351 12.96 11.16 5.51
CA LEU A 351 13.08 10.39 6.75
C LEU A 351 11.83 9.58 7.09
N ILE A 352 10.63 10.15 6.89
CA ILE A 352 9.36 9.42 7.11
C ILE A 352 9.28 8.21 6.18
N VAL A 353 9.59 8.39 4.88
CA VAL A 353 9.54 7.29 3.92
C VAL A 353 10.61 6.25 4.20
N MET A 354 11.83 6.67 4.54
CA MET A 354 12.91 5.78 4.97
C MET A 354 12.51 4.92 6.17
N HIS A 355 11.81 5.50 7.16
CA HIS A 355 11.32 4.77 8.33
C HIS A 355 10.40 3.59 7.96
N PHE A 356 9.42 3.82 7.08
CA PHE A 356 8.51 2.74 6.66
C PHE A 356 9.16 1.73 5.72
N MET A 357 10.13 2.15 4.90
CA MET A 357 10.85 1.26 4.00
C MET A 357 12.00 0.50 4.68
N GLY A 358 12.38 0.87 5.91
CA GLY A 358 13.52 0.30 6.61
C GLY A 358 14.86 0.66 5.97
N TRP A 359 14.99 1.89 5.46
CA TRP A 359 16.23 2.41 4.86
C TRP A 359 17.04 3.19 5.89
N ASP A 360 18.33 2.87 6.01
CA ASP A 360 19.21 3.49 7.01
C ASP A 360 19.90 4.76 6.48
N LYS A 361 20.12 4.87 5.16
CA LYS A 361 20.83 5.99 4.54
C LYS A 361 19.99 6.67 3.47
N PHE A 362 20.16 7.98 3.32
CA PHE A 362 19.55 8.75 2.22
C PHE A 362 19.94 8.21 0.83
N SER A 363 21.11 7.56 0.70
CA SER A 363 21.54 6.89 -0.53
C SER A 363 20.70 5.68 -0.91
N ASP A 364 19.98 5.10 0.05
CA ASP A 364 19.20 3.87 -0.13
C ASP A 364 17.79 4.18 -0.67
N ILE A 365 17.42 5.47 -0.75
CA ILE A 365 16.15 5.92 -1.29
C ILE A 365 16.05 5.55 -2.77
N ASP A 366 15.17 4.60 -3.09
CA ASP A 366 14.74 4.30 -4.46
C ASP A 366 13.38 4.95 -4.73
N PRO A 367 13.31 6.02 -5.56
CA PRO A 367 12.05 6.67 -5.92
C PRO A 367 11.03 5.74 -6.60
N LYS A 368 11.48 4.61 -7.17
CA LYS A 368 10.62 3.63 -7.84
C LYS A 368 10.10 2.54 -6.91
N ALA A 369 10.64 2.42 -5.70
CA ALA A 369 10.17 1.44 -4.74
C ALA A 369 8.68 1.68 -4.40
N LEU A 370 7.96 0.58 -4.19
CA LEU A 370 6.53 0.57 -3.93
C LEU A 370 6.27 0.43 -2.44
N MET A 371 5.54 1.40 -1.87
CA MET A 371 5.06 1.36 -0.49
C MET A 371 3.57 0.98 -0.48
N PRO A 372 3.16 -0.02 0.31
CA PRO A 372 1.76 -0.30 0.59
C PRO A 372 0.99 0.96 1.01
N GLU A 373 -0.20 1.18 0.44
CA GLU A 373 -1.03 2.35 0.73
C GLU A 373 -1.35 2.53 2.23
N PRO A 374 -1.59 1.47 3.04
CA PRO A 374 -1.77 1.64 4.49
C PRO A 374 -0.57 2.26 5.22
N GLU A 375 0.65 2.02 4.75
CA GLU A 375 1.87 2.62 5.28
C GLU A 375 2.03 4.05 4.75
N ALA A 376 1.72 4.28 3.47
CA ALA A 376 1.69 5.62 2.89
C ALA A 376 0.68 6.54 3.62
N GLU A 377 -0.50 6.03 3.99
CA GLU A 377 -1.48 6.76 4.80
C GLU A 377 -0.94 7.10 6.20
N LYS A 378 -0.17 6.20 6.83
CA LYS A 378 0.49 6.50 8.10
C LYS A 378 1.56 7.59 7.93
N ALA A 379 2.37 7.51 6.88
CA ALA A 379 3.35 8.54 6.53
C ALA A 379 2.70 9.91 6.32
N GLU A 380 1.55 9.95 5.65
CA GLU A 380 0.76 11.18 5.47
C GLU A 380 0.24 11.74 6.79
N ARG A 381 -0.28 10.90 7.70
CA ARG A 381 -0.69 11.33 9.03
C ARG A 381 0.47 11.89 9.85
N ILE A 382 1.65 11.27 9.76
CA ILE A 382 2.86 11.78 10.42
C ILE A 382 3.24 13.16 9.86
N ALA A 383 3.22 13.34 8.53
CA ALA A 383 3.52 14.64 7.92
C ALA A 383 2.49 15.72 8.32
N GLU A 384 1.22 15.36 8.50
CA GLU A 384 0.18 16.27 9.00
C GLU A 384 0.38 16.67 10.45
N ALA A 385 0.75 15.73 11.31
CA ALA A 385 1.11 16.01 12.70
C ALA A 385 2.36 16.89 12.78
N ARG A 386 3.38 16.57 11.98
CA ARG A 386 4.62 17.36 11.89
C ARG A 386 4.35 18.79 11.42
N GLN A 387 3.47 18.98 10.45
CA GLN A 387 3.05 20.31 9.99
C GLN A 387 2.38 21.15 11.10
N LYS A 388 1.76 20.50 12.10
CA LYS A 388 1.14 21.18 13.26
C LYS A 388 2.15 21.52 14.36
N GLY A 389 3.39 21.07 14.24
CA GLY A 389 4.47 21.38 15.19
C GLY A 389 4.92 20.20 16.06
N GLU A 390 4.31 19.00 15.93
CA GLU A 390 4.77 17.82 16.66
C GLU A 390 6.21 17.44 16.23
N PRO A 391 7.13 17.13 17.17
CA PRO A 391 8.48 16.69 16.84
C PRO A 391 8.48 15.42 15.98
N LEU A 392 9.26 15.42 14.90
CA LEU A 392 9.35 14.26 14.00
C LEU A 392 9.81 12.99 14.74
N GLN A 393 10.74 13.13 15.69
CA GLN A 393 11.31 12.02 16.45
C GLN A 393 10.26 11.32 17.31
N TYR A 394 9.33 12.06 17.93
CA TYR A 394 8.20 11.46 18.66
C TYR A 394 7.22 10.77 17.71
N LEU A 395 6.95 11.36 16.55
CA LEU A 395 6.06 10.77 15.54
C LEU A 395 6.63 9.47 14.95
N LEU A 396 7.95 9.38 14.81
CA LEU A 396 8.66 8.17 14.38
C LEU A 396 8.98 7.22 15.56
N GLY A 397 8.82 7.69 16.80
CA GLY A 397 9.20 7.00 18.04
C GLY A 397 10.71 6.77 18.20
N LYS A 398 11.56 7.50 17.47
CA LYS A 398 13.02 7.28 17.43
C LYS A 398 13.83 8.56 17.27
N ALA A 399 15.00 8.59 17.90
CA ALA A 399 16.00 9.64 17.74
C ALA A 399 17.42 9.03 17.60
N PRO A 400 18.18 9.39 16.55
CA PRO A 400 19.57 8.99 16.43
C PRO A 400 20.46 9.81 17.39
N PHE A 401 21.40 9.15 18.06
CA PHE A 401 22.40 9.76 18.93
C PHE A 401 23.68 8.92 18.98
N TYR A 402 24.82 9.53 18.68
CA TYR A 402 26.16 8.93 18.67
C TYR A 402 26.26 7.62 17.85
N GLY A 403 25.52 7.53 16.73
CA GLY A 403 25.48 6.34 15.88
C GLY A 403 24.54 5.21 16.36
N TYR A 404 23.77 5.44 17.41
CA TYR A 404 22.74 4.53 17.94
C TYR A 404 21.34 5.13 17.76
N ASP A 405 20.31 4.29 17.67
CA ASP A 405 18.90 4.73 17.64
C ASP A 405 18.21 4.51 19.00
N PHE A 406 17.70 5.58 19.59
CA PHE A 406 16.97 5.55 20.86
C PHE A 406 15.48 5.71 20.64
N ASP A 407 14.68 4.90 21.32
CA ASP A 407 13.24 5.07 21.36
C ASP A 407 12.92 6.28 22.25
N VAL A 408 12.05 7.16 21.76
CA VAL A 408 11.69 8.42 22.44
C VAL A 408 10.19 8.70 22.30
N ASP A 409 9.62 9.31 23.32
CA ASP A 409 8.25 9.83 23.36
C ASP A 409 8.17 11.04 24.31
N GLU A 410 6.97 11.58 24.50
CA GLU A 410 6.69 12.78 25.29
C GLU A 410 7.19 12.74 26.75
N ARG A 411 7.59 11.57 27.26
CA ARG A 411 8.11 11.39 28.62
C ARG A 411 9.57 11.83 28.77
N VAL A 412 10.32 11.97 27.67
CA VAL A 412 11.76 12.25 27.68
C VAL A 412 12.17 13.35 26.70
N LEU A 413 13.21 14.11 27.06
CA LEU A 413 13.86 15.02 26.12
C LEU A 413 14.41 14.25 24.92
N ILE A 414 14.20 14.77 23.71
CA ILE A 414 14.81 14.20 22.50
C ILE A 414 16.32 14.44 22.56
N PRO A 415 17.18 13.40 22.48
CA PRO A 415 18.64 13.56 22.46
C PRO A 415 19.08 14.55 21.38
N ARG A 416 19.94 15.50 21.76
CA ARG A 416 20.43 16.56 20.85
C ARG A 416 21.81 16.21 20.30
N PHE A 417 22.08 16.66 19.08
CA PHE A 417 23.42 16.53 18.49
C PHE A 417 24.48 17.31 19.29
N ASP A 418 24.10 18.42 19.94
CA ASP A 418 25.02 19.17 20.81
C ASP A 418 25.51 18.32 22.00
N THR A 419 24.66 17.43 22.52
CA THR A 419 24.99 16.49 23.61
C THR A 419 26.00 15.43 23.18
N GLU A 420 26.20 15.20 21.87
CA GLU A 420 27.26 14.29 21.40
C GLU A 420 28.66 14.80 21.74
N ILE A 421 28.84 16.12 21.92
CA ILE A 421 30.11 16.70 22.38
C ILE A 421 30.43 16.24 23.81
N LEU A 422 29.40 16.14 24.67
CA LEU A 422 29.54 15.61 26.03
C LEU A 422 29.85 14.10 26.00
N ALA A 423 29.18 13.34 25.14
CA ALA A 423 29.46 11.92 24.95
C ALA A 423 30.90 11.67 24.47
N GLU A 424 31.36 12.40 23.46
CA GLU A 424 32.71 12.31 22.93
C GLU A 424 33.76 12.62 24.01
N ALA A 425 33.56 13.71 24.77
CA ALA A 425 34.45 14.11 25.86
C ALA A 425 34.51 13.04 26.96
N ALA A 426 33.37 12.47 27.35
CA ALA A 426 33.28 11.42 28.35
C ALA A 426 34.01 10.15 27.92
N VAL A 427 33.75 9.67 26.70
CA VAL A 427 34.39 8.48 26.12
C VAL A 427 35.90 8.67 26.03
N LYS A 428 36.35 9.84 25.56
CA LYS A 428 37.77 10.19 25.49
C LYS A 428 38.42 10.18 26.87
N PHE A 429 37.81 10.83 27.85
CA PHE A 429 38.34 10.89 29.21
C PHE A 429 38.52 9.49 29.83
N ILE A 430 37.51 8.62 29.70
CA ILE A 430 37.58 7.25 30.23
C ILE A 430 38.71 6.46 29.57
N ARG A 431 38.82 6.52 28.25
CA ARG A 431 39.87 5.81 27.49
C ARG A 431 41.28 6.27 27.88
N GLU A 432 41.47 7.56 28.10
CA GLU A 432 42.77 8.15 28.43
C GLU A 432 43.15 7.96 29.91
N ASN A 433 42.19 8.09 30.84
CA ASN A 433 42.47 8.24 32.27
C ASN A 433 42.12 7.00 33.12
N CYS A 434 41.30 6.09 32.61
CA CYS A 434 40.87 4.88 33.32
C CYS A 434 41.45 3.60 32.70
N SER A 435 42.51 3.70 31.90
CA SER A 435 43.14 2.54 31.27
C SER A 435 43.57 1.51 32.33
N GLY A 436 43.06 0.28 32.21
CA GLY A 436 43.36 -0.83 33.13
C GLY A 436 42.37 -1.03 34.28
N LYS A 437 41.30 -0.23 34.40
CA LYS A 437 40.19 -0.50 35.33
C LYS A 437 38.83 -0.27 34.65
N ARG A 438 37.77 -0.88 35.20
CA ARG A 438 36.40 -0.53 34.82
C ARG A 438 36.05 0.81 35.48
N ALA A 439 35.90 1.86 34.67
CA ALA A 439 35.56 3.19 35.16
C ALA A 439 34.16 3.18 35.79
N ARG A 440 33.98 3.86 36.92
CA ARG A 440 32.66 4.10 37.52
C ARG A 440 32.14 5.46 37.06
N VAL A 441 30.98 5.49 36.42
CA VAL A 441 30.39 6.70 35.84
C VAL A 441 29.03 6.96 36.46
N LEU A 442 28.74 8.21 36.80
CA LEU A 442 27.41 8.67 37.19
C LEU A 442 26.88 9.65 36.13
N GLU A 443 25.73 9.35 35.55
CA GLU A 443 24.95 10.34 34.80
C GLU A 443 23.84 10.92 35.69
N LEU A 444 23.71 12.23 35.70
CA LEU A 444 22.58 12.93 36.31
C LEU A 444 21.64 13.43 35.22
N CYS A 445 20.33 13.36 35.48
CA CYS A 445 19.27 13.78 34.54
C CYS A 445 19.28 12.98 33.24
N THR A 446 19.27 11.64 33.34
CA THR A 446 19.54 10.73 32.20
C THR A 446 18.46 10.76 31.11
N GLY A 447 17.22 11.16 31.43
CA GLY A 447 16.12 11.23 30.47
C GLY A 447 15.90 9.89 29.74
N SER A 448 16.16 9.86 28.43
CA SER A 448 16.02 8.67 27.58
C SER A 448 17.13 7.61 27.78
N GLY A 449 18.14 7.89 28.61
CA GLY A 449 19.30 7.02 28.83
C GLY A 449 20.39 7.11 27.78
N ALA A 450 20.23 7.99 26.77
CA ALA A 450 21.08 7.98 25.57
C ALA A 450 22.58 8.12 25.89
N LEU A 451 22.96 9.07 26.75
CA LEU A 451 24.35 9.33 27.10
C LEU A 451 24.94 8.22 28.00
N ALA A 452 24.25 7.77 29.06
CA ALA A 452 24.69 6.61 29.85
C ALA A 452 24.90 5.35 29.00
N ILE A 453 23.97 5.06 28.08
CA ILE A 453 24.06 3.90 27.17
C ILE A 453 25.27 4.03 26.27
N VAL A 454 25.46 5.19 25.62
CA VAL A 454 26.64 5.42 24.76
C VAL A 454 27.93 5.24 25.56
N ILE A 455 28.05 5.85 26.74
CA ILE A 455 29.24 5.72 27.57
C ILE A 455 29.50 4.26 27.93
N ALA A 456 28.47 3.52 28.36
CA ALA A 456 28.58 2.11 28.70
C ALA A 456 29.05 1.26 27.50
N LYS A 457 28.45 1.48 26.32
CA LYS A 457 28.75 0.72 25.09
C LYS A 457 30.15 1.02 24.53
N GLU A 458 30.55 2.28 24.55
CA GLU A 458 31.82 2.72 23.95
C GLU A 458 33.05 2.49 24.84
N THR A 459 32.85 2.29 26.14
CA THR A 459 33.96 2.20 27.11
C THR A 459 33.94 0.95 27.99
N GLY A 460 32.80 0.26 28.11
CA GLY A 460 32.63 -0.85 29.05
C GLY A 460 32.55 -0.41 30.52
N ALA A 461 32.35 0.89 30.79
CA ALA A 461 32.21 1.44 32.14
C ALA A 461 31.07 0.80 32.95
N GLU A 462 31.18 0.91 34.27
CA GLU A 462 30.06 0.67 35.19
C GLU A 462 29.31 1.99 35.34
N VAL A 463 28.09 2.07 34.79
CA VAL A 463 27.32 3.31 34.72
C VAL A 463 26.11 3.24 35.64
N ALA A 464 25.98 4.24 36.51
CA ALA A 464 24.75 4.57 37.21
C ALA A 464 24.14 5.84 36.62
N ALA A 465 22.83 5.91 36.51
CA ALA A 465 22.11 7.01 35.88
C ALA A 465 20.90 7.41 36.73
N THR A 466 20.77 8.69 37.04
CA THR A 466 19.68 9.21 37.87
C THR A 466 18.71 10.05 37.05
N ASP A 467 17.42 9.95 37.37
CA ASP A 467 16.40 10.89 36.91
C ASP A 467 15.33 11.05 38.00
N VAL A 468 14.71 12.22 38.06
CA VAL A 468 13.57 12.46 38.97
C VAL A 468 12.27 11.88 38.40
N SER A 469 12.20 11.65 37.08
CA SER A 469 11.03 11.13 36.40
C SER A 469 11.09 9.61 36.29
N ALA A 470 10.21 8.92 37.02
CA ALA A 470 10.01 7.47 36.87
C ALA A 470 9.67 7.09 35.42
N ASP A 471 8.86 7.91 34.75
CA ASP A 471 8.45 7.76 33.35
C ASP A 471 9.65 7.83 32.38
N ALA A 472 10.60 8.74 32.64
CA ALA A 472 11.83 8.82 31.86
C ALA A 472 12.69 7.57 32.06
N LEU A 473 12.82 7.09 33.30
CA LEU A 473 13.57 5.87 33.61
C LEU A 473 12.96 4.61 32.98
N GLU A 474 11.65 4.55 32.74
CA GLU A 474 11.05 3.46 31.95
C GLU A 474 11.57 3.46 30.50
N VAL A 475 11.61 4.64 29.86
CA VAL A 475 12.16 4.80 28.51
C VAL A 475 13.65 4.45 28.51
N ALA A 476 14.42 4.93 29.48
CA ALA A 476 15.84 4.64 29.61
C ALA A 476 16.13 3.14 29.78
N ARG A 477 15.34 2.43 30.60
CA ARG A 477 15.44 0.98 30.77
C ARG A 477 15.11 0.22 29.48
N ALA A 478 14.08 0.65 28.75
CA ALA A 478 13.73 0.05 27.46
C ALA A 478 14.86 0.22 26.43
N ASN A 479 15.45 1.41 26.36
CA ASN A 479 16.62 1.69 25.52
C ASN A 479 17.86 0.90 25.93
N ALA A 480 18.14 0.77 27.23
CA ALA A 480 19.27 -0.01 27.72
C ALA A 480 19.11 -1.50 27.36
N LEU A 481 17.90 -2.04 27.47
CA LEU A 481 17.57 -3.40 27.04
C LEU A 481 17.76 -3.57 25.53
N LYS A 482 17.27 -2.63 24.72
CA LYS A 482 17.40 -2.62 23.25
C LYS A 482 18.85 -2.68 22.80
N HIS A 483 19.75 -1.95 23.47
CA HIS A 483 21.17 -1.85 23.12
C HIS A 483 22.07 -2.84 23.87
N GLY A 484 21.51 -3.64 24.78
CA GLY A 484 22.26 -4.57 25.63
C GLY A 484 23.29 -3.85 26.51
N ALA A 485 22.92 -2.72 27.09
CA ALA A 485 23.74 -1.96 28.03
C ALA A 485 23.29 -2.24 29.48
N GLU A 486 24.24 -2.54 30.35
CA GLU A 486 23.99 -2.74 31.78
C GLU A 486 24.17 -1.41 32.52
N ILE A 487 23.07 -0.79 32.94
CA ILE A 487 23.05 0.50 33.65
C ILE A 487 22.21 0.36 34.91
N THR A 488 22.70 0.96 36.00
CA THR A 488 21.93 1.07 37.24
C THR A 488 21.12 2.36 37.22
N PHE A 489 19.81 2.25 37.00
CA PHE A 489 18.89 3.39 36.97
C PHE A 489 18.31 3.67 38.36
N LEU A 490 18.41 4.92 38.81
CA LEU A 490 18.03 5.36 40.15
C LEU A 490 17.02 6.52 40.05
N GLU A 491 15.86 6.38 40.68
CA GLU A 491 14.85 7.44 40.72
C GLU A 491 15.18 8.40 41.87
N GLY A 492 15.65 9.61 41.55
CA GLY A 492 16.10 10.54 42.56
C GLY A 492 16.53 11.90 42.01
N ASP A 493 16.45 12.91 42.86
CA ASP A 493 16.86 14.28 42.53
C ASP A 493 18.39 14.42 42.64
N LEU A 494 19.04 14.61 41.50
CA LEU A 494 20.50 14.70 41.37
C LEU A 494 21.19 13.52 42.06
N PHE A 495 21.91 13.77 43.16
CA PHE A 495 22.73 12.80 43.87
C PHE A 495 21.97 11.97 44.93
N ALA A 496 20.68 12.23 45.17
CA ALA A 496 19.96 11.71 46.34
C ALA A 496 20.08 10.19 46.55
N GLU A 497 20.02 9.42 45.46
CA GLU A 497 20.08 7.95 45.48
C GLU A 497 21.45 7.41 45.01
N ALA A 498 22.39 8.28 44.65
CA ALA A 498 23.69 7.86 44.15
C ALA A 498 24.59 7.41 45.31
N GLU A 499 25.20 6.22 45.19
CA GLU A 499 26.11 5.70 46.21
C GLU A 499 27.56 5.49 45.69
N GLY A 500 28.51 6.01 46.46
CA GLY A 500 29.94 5.80 46.27
C GLY A 500 30.63 6.89 45.44
N ILE A 501 31.88 6.59 45.06
CA ILE A 501 32.78 7.51 44.38
C ILE A 501 32.95 7.13 42.91
N PHE A 502 32.80 8.11 42.01
CA PHE A 502 32.82 7.96 40.56
C PHE A 502 34.07 8.58 39.94
N ASP A 503 34.57 7.96 38.89
CA ASP A 503 35.70 8.46 38.10
C ASP A 503 35.28 9.61 37.16
N LEU A 504 34.03 9.55 36.70
CA LEU A 504 33.42 10.55 35.83
C LEU A 504 31.97 10.79 36.27
N ILE A 505 31.59 12.06 36.37
CA ILE A 505 30.19 12.47 36.50
C ILE A 505 29.84 13.26 35.24
N VAL A 506 28.78 12.88 34.54
CA VAL A 506 28.25 13.60 33.38
C VAL A 506 26.85 14.09 33.67
N VAL A 507 26.49 15.25 33.13
CA VAL A 507 25.16 15.83 33.35
C VAL A 507 24.76 16.72 32.18
N ASN A 508 23.53 16.51 31.70
CA ASN A 508 22.81 17.47 30.87
C ASN A 508 21.59 17.96 31.66
N PRO A 509 21.73 19.00 32.49
CA PRO A 509 20.65 19.45 33.36
C PRO A 509 19.70 20.39 32.60
N PRO A 510 18.47 20.60 33.11
CA PRO A 510 17.64 21.71 32.66
C PRO A 510 18.38 23.04 32.88
N TYR A 511 18.52 23.84 31.81
CA TYR A 511 19.36 25.05 31.83
C TYR A 511 18.70 26.29 31.23
N ILE A 512 17.45 26.18 30.78
CA ILE A 512 16.74 27.29 30.13
C ILE A 512 16.12 28.18 31.22
N PRO A 513 16.36 29.50 31.22
CA PRO A 513 15.69 30.40 32.14
C PRO A 513 14.17 30.32 32.01
N THR A 514 13.44 30.29 33.13
CA THR A 514 11.97 30.16 33.14
C THR A 514 11.29 31.24 32.28
N ALA A 515 11.86 32.45 32.23
CA ALA A 515 11.34 33.56 31.43
C ALA A 515 11.49 33.34 29.91
N GLU A 516 12.38 32.47 29.47
CA GLU A 516 12.65 32.17 28.05
C GLU A 516 11.80 31.01 27.52
N LEU A 517 11.25 30.15 28.38
CA LEU A 517 10.43 29.00 27.98
C LEU A 517 9.29 29.36 26.99
N PRO A 518 8.53 30.46 27.15
CA PRO A 518 7.47 30.82 26.20
C PRO A 518 7.98 31.16 24.79
N THR A 519 9.26 31.52 24.67
CA THR A 519 9.92 31.95 23.43
C THR A 519 10.50 30.79 22.61
N LEU A 520 10.57 29.59 23.19
CA LEU A 520 11.03 28.40 22.50
C LEU A 520 10.12 28.04 21.32
N ALA A 521 10.69 27.32 20.35
CA ALA A 521 9.92 26.76 19.24
C ALA A 521 8.77 25.90 19.77
N SER A 522 7.60 25.96 19.11
CA SER A 522 6.40 25.20 19.53
C SER A 522 6.68 23.71 19.68
N GLU A 523 7.49 23.15 18.79
CA GLU A 523 7.92 21.74 18.85
C GLU A 523 8.64 21.38 20.16
N VAL A 524 9.30 22.34 20.81
CA VAL A 524 9.97 22.12 22.10
C VAL A 524 9.03 22.43 23.25
N LYS A 525 8.45 23.64 23.31
CA LYS A 525 7.66 24.07 24.48
C LYS A 525 6.32 23.37 24.64
N ASP A 526 5.69 22.93 23.55
CA ASP A 526 4.34 22.37 23.58
C ASP A 526 4.35 20.83 23.68
N HIS A 527 5.51 20.18 23.45
CA HIS A 527 5.61 18.72 23.33
C HIS A 527 6.69 18.08 24.20
N GLU A 528 7.80 18.75 24.49
CA GLU A 528 8.86 18.17 25.35
C GLU A 528 8.59 18.47 26.83
N PRO A 529 8.99 17.58 27.76
CA PRO A 529 8.67 17.74 29.17
C PRO A 529 9.34 18.99 29.75
N LEU A 530 8.53 19.92 30.29
CA LEU A 530 9.02 21.16 30.93
C LEU A 530 10.07 20.89 32.01
N LEU A 531 9.95 19.77 32.72
CA LEU A 531 10.90 19.32 33.75
C LEU A 531 12.32 19.12 33.20
N ALA A 532 12.46 18.77 31.92
CA ALA A 532 13.76 18.62 31.27
C ALA A 532 14.33 19.94 30.71
N LEU A 533 13.55 21.03 30.74
CA LEU A 533 13.90 22.31 30.11
C LEU A 533 14.16 23.43 31.14
N ASP A 534 13.29 23.57 32.13
CA ASP A 534 13.28 24.69 33.07
C ASP A 534 14.43 24.62 34.08
N GLY A 535 15.43 25.49 33.90
CA GLY A 535 16.60 25.62 34.78
C GLY A 535 16.43 26.65 35.90
N GLY A 536 15.22 27.19 36.11
CA GLY A 536 14.93 28.20 37.13
C GLY A 536 15.08 29.65 36.65
N GLU A 537 15.12 30.59 37.59
CA GLU A 537 15.01 32.04 37.31
C GLU A 537 16.02 32.54 36.27
N ASP A 538 17.28 32.09 36.39
CA ASP A 538 18.37 32.43 35.46
C ASP A 538 18.95 31.22 34.72
N GLY A 539 18.28 30.07 34.80
CA GLY A 539 18.72 28.82 34.16
C GLY A 539 19.90 28.14 34.85
N LEU A 540 20.33 28.61 36.04
CA LEU A 540 21.56 28.14 36.69
C LEU A 540 21.35 27.32 37.98
N ASP A 541 20.11 27.02 38.36
CA ASP A 541 19.81 26.41 39.66
C ASP A 541 20.43 25.02 39.83
N PHE A 542 20.37 24.18 38.79
CA PHE A 542 20.95 22.85 38.84
C PHE A 542 22.48 22.89 38.96
N TYR A 543 23.17 23.80 38.25
CA TYR A 543 24.62 23.94 38.37
C TYR A 543 25.04 24.33 39.79
N ARG A 544 24.31 25.25 40.45
CA ARG A 544 24.58 25.64 41.85
C ARG A 544 24.44 24.46 42.81
N ARG A 545 23.38 23.67 42.64
CA ARG A 545 23.12 22.48 43.46
C ARG A 545 24.19 21.40 43.24
N ILE A 546 24.62 21.21 42.00
CA ILE A 546 25.69 20.26 41.65
C ILE A 546 27.03 20.73 42.23
N ALA A 547 27.37 22.00 42.11
CA ALA A 547 28.59 22.59 42.66
C ALA A 547 28.69 22.42 44.19
N ALA A 548 27.56 22.40 44.90
CA ALA A 548 27.54 22.20 46.34
C ALA A 548 27.81 20.74 46.79
N ALA A 549 27.60 19.75 45.91
CA ALA A 549 27.61 18.34 46.30
C ALA A 549 28.66 17.46 45.59
N TYR A 550 29.05 17.80 44.35
CA TYR A 550 29.81 16.91 43.46
C TYR A 550 31.13 16.40 44.07
N ASP A 551 31.82 17.21 44.89
CA ASP A 551 33.12 16.86 45.46
C ASP A 551 33.06 15.60 46.34
N GLY A 552 31.91 15.35 47.00
CA GLY A 552 31.68 14.16 47.81
C GLY A 552 31.51 12.86 47.00
N TYR A 553 31.22 12.98 45.70
CA TYR A 553 30.96 11.86 44.80
C TYR A 553 32.07 11.64 43.77
N LEU A 554 32.99 12.59 43.60
CA LEU A 554 34.02 12.54 42.57
C LEU A 554 35.37 12.04 43.11
N ALA A 555 35.97 11.07 42.41
CA ALA A 555 37.29 10.52 42.70
C ALA A 555 38.40 11.56 42.54
N GLU A 556 39.51 11.37 43.26
CA GLU A 556 40.71 12.17 43.01
C GLU A 556 41.25 11.90 41.60
N GLY A 557 41.48 12.97 40.82
CA GLY A 557 41.80 12.84 39.39
C GLY A 557 40.61 12.53 38.48
N GLY A 558 39.40 12.42 39.05
CA GLY A 558 38.16 12.29 38.29
C GLY A 558 37.71 13.61 37.65
N ALA A 559 36.73 13.53 36.75
CA ALA A 559 36.16 14.69 36.08
C ALA A 559 34.64 14.81 36.28
N LEU A 560 34.15 16.05 36.34
CA LEU A 560 32.75 16.41 36.19
C LEU A 560 32.58 17.11 34.84
N MET A 561 31.65 16.68 34.01
CA MET A 561 31.36 17.30 32.71
C MET A 561 29.89 17.70 32.64
N LEU A 562 29.64 19.00 32.47
CA LEU A 562 28.30 19.57 32.42
C LEU A 562 28.02 20.12 31.03
N GLU A 563 26.93 19.70 30.41
CA GLU A 563 26.37 20.45 29.28
C GLU A 563 25.89 21.81 29.76
N VAL A 564 26.09 22.85 28.95
CA VAL A 564 25.72 24.23 29.26
C VAL A 564 25.00 24.91 28.09
N GLY A 565 24.05 25.78 28.43
CA GLY A 565 23.41 26.66 27.46
C GLY A 565 24.39 27.68 26.86
N ALA A 566 24.06 28.17 25.66
CA ALA A 566 24.86 29.16 24.97
C ALA A 566 25.05 30.43 25.85
N GLY A 567 26.31 30.79 26.12
CA GLY A 567 26.65 31.96 26.95
C GLY A 567 26.72 31.69 28.46
N GLN A 568 26.37 30.50 28.94
CA GLN A 568 26.41 30.16 30.38
C GLN A 568 27.78 29.62 30.84
N ALA A 569 28.65 29.20 29.93
CA ALA A 569 29.88 28.46 30.24
C ALA A 569 30.78 29.14 31.28
N GLU A 570 31.05 30.44 31.15
CA GLU A 570 31.92 31.16 32.11
C GLU A 570 31.26 31.33 33.49
N ALA A 571 29.93 31.54 33.52
CA ALA A 571 29.18 31.63 34.77
C ALA A 571 29.18 30.28 35.51
N VAL A 572 28.95 29.18 34.78
CA VAL A 572 28.99 27.82 35.32
C VAL A 572 30.40 27.49 35.80
N LYS A 573 31.43 27.76 34.99
CA LYS A 573 32.83 27.55 35.33
C LYS A 573 33.24 28.23 36.64
N ALA A 574 32.75 29.45 36.89
CA ALA A 574 33.04 30.19 38.12
C ALA A 574 32.44 29.56 39.39
N MET A 575 31.49 28.63 39.28
CA MET A 575 30.85 27.96 40.42
C MET A 575 31.67 26.80 40.98
N PHE A 576 32.63 26.28 40.23
CA PHE A 576 33.37 25.07 40.59
C PHE A 576 34.81 25.38 40.99
N VAL A 577 35.35 24.56 41.91
CA VAL A 577 36.73 24.66 42.36
C VAL A 577 37.54 23.56 41.69
N GLY A 578 38.51 23.92 40.82
CA GLY A 578 39.35 22.96 40.11
C GLY A 578 39.91 23.50 38.80
N GLU A 579 40.65 22.64 38.09
CA GLU A 579 41.06 22.95 36.71
C GLU A 579 39.84 22.80 35.80
N ALA A 580 39.47 23.89 35.12
CA ALA A 580 38.26 23.97 34.32
C ALA A 580 38.57 24.22 32.84
N GLU A 581 38.04 23.36 31.99
CA GLU A 581 38.16 23.38 30.54
C GLU A 581 36.77 23.59 29.91
N VAL A 582 36.68 24.43 28.88
CA VAL A 582 35.43 24.66 28.13
C VAL A 582 35.58 24.01 26.75
N LEU A 583 34.65 23.13 26.41
CA LEU A 583 34.57 22.48 25.11
C LEU A 583 33.49 23.13 24.26
N TYR A 584 33.78 23.24 22.97
CA TYR A 584 32.94 23.91 21.99
C TYR A 584 32.38 22.91 20.99
N ASP A 585 31.19 23.18 20.48
CA ASP A 585 30.62 22.43 19.36
C ASP A 585 31.30 22.74 18.02
N TYR A 586 30.84 22.06 16.98
CA TYR A 586 31.33 22.20 15.61
C TYR A 586 30.62 23.32 14.81
N ASN A 587 29.79 24.15 15.46
CA ASN A 587 29.11 25.24 14.77
C ASN A 587 30.11 26.32 14.31
N THR A 588 29.68 27.17 13.38
CA THR A 588 30.48 28.32 12.93
C THR A 588 29.67 29.61 13.12
N PRO A 589 30.00 30.46 14.13
CA PRO A 589 31.09 30.30 15.10
C PRO A 589 30.83 29.19 16.14
N PRO A 590 31.89 28.58 16.72
CA PRO A 590 31.74 27.55 17.76
C PRO A 590 31.04 28.10 19.00
N VAL A 591 30.14 27.31 19.58
CA VAL A 591 29.43 27.65 20.82
C VAL A 591 29.95 26.78 21.96
N ALA A 592 30.20 27.37 23.12
CA ALA A 592 30.58 26.62 24.31
C ALA A 592 29.41 25.74 24.76
N ARG A 593 29.64 24.42 24.82
CA ARG A 593 28.61 23.42 25.15
C ARG A 593 28.91 22.58 26.37
N VAL A 594 30.18 22.38 26.72
CA VAL A 594 30.53 21.55 27.88
C VAL A 594 31.54 22.27 28.75
N VAL A 595 31.30 22.27 30.06
CA VAL A 595 32.29 22.67 31.07
C VAL A 595 32.78 21.42 31.77
N LYS A 596 34.09 21.17 31.67
CA LYS A 596 34.77 20.04 32.30
C LYS A 596 35.59 20.54 33.49
N ILE A 597 35.32 20.00 34.67
CA ILE A 597 36.04 20.28 35.92
C ILE A 597 36.82 19.04 36.32
N THR A 598 38.14 19.18 36.51
CA THR A 598 38.99 18.08 36.97
C THR A 598 39.35 18.25 38.43
N LYS A 599 39.13 17.20 39.23
CA LYS A 599 39.49 17.19 40.65
C LYS A 599 40.98 16.92 40.82
N ALA A 600 41.69 17.80 41.52
CA ALA A 600 43.12 17.66 41.76
C ALA A 600 43.45 16.36 42.54
N LYS A 601 44.55 15.70 42.18
CA LYS A 601 45.12 14.62 43.01
C LYS A 601 45.79 15.22 44.23
N LYS A 602 45.53 14.72 45.45
CA LYS A 602 46.30 15.17 46.62
C LYS A 602 47.77 14.80 46.41
N ALA A 603 48.67 15.76 46.58
CA ALA A 603 50.10 15.47 46.60
C ALA A 603 50.40 14.50 47.75
N LEU A 604 51.04 13.37 47.44
CA LEU A 604 51.63 12.49 48.44
C LEU A 604 52.61 13.33 49.26
N THR A 605 52.26 13.64 50.50
CA THR A 605 53.21 14.20 51.46
C THR A 605 54.05 13.02 51.96
N ASP A 606 55.29 12.93 51.47
CA ASP A 606 56.29 11.98 51.97
C ASP A 606 56.58 12.25 53.44
N GLY A 607 55.79 11.64 54.32
CA GLY A 607 56.08 11.51 55.74
C GLY A 607 57.15 10.45 55.97
N ALA A 608 58.37 10.69 55.48
CA ALA A 608 59.55 9.94 55.90
C ALA A 608 59.94 10.40 57.30
N ASN A 609 59.39 9.69 58.29
CA ASN A 609 59.70 9.82 59.70
C ASN A 609 61.16 9.39 59.93
N GLU A 610 62.09 10.35 60.00
CA GLU A 610 63.43 10.14 60.53
C GLU A 610 63.32 9.67 61.99
N ARG A 611 63.71 8.43 62.27
CA ARG A 611 64.07 8.00 63.63
C ARG A 611 65.58 8.07 63.77
N PRO A 612 66.13 8.75 64.79
CA PRO A 612 67.55 8.70 65.06
C PRO A 612 67.92 7.47 65.90
N VAL A 613 69.05 6.87 65.48
CA VAL A 613 69.90 5.83 66.08
C VAL A 613 69.42 4.39 66.04
#